data_AF-A0A0S6XAI2-F1
#
_entry.id   AF-A0A0S6XAI2-F1
#
_cell.length_a   1.000
_cell.length_b   1.000
_cell.length_c   1.000
_cell.angle_alpha   90.00
_cell.angle_beta   90.00
_cell.angle_gamma   90.00
#
_symmetry.space_group_name_H-M   'P 1'
#
loop_
_entity.id
_entity.type
_entity.pdbx_description
1 polymer ?
#
loop_
_entity_poly.entity_id
_entity_poly.type
_entity_poly.pdbx_seq_one_letter_code
_entity_poly.pdbx_strand_id
1 'polypeptide(L)'
;MAVPQESKRKGTNGTDAQAEAEFADFYLQKVTAEFSDDLDKLRSAPDFKESSIEVIVQALQQGQSCFEKEDRIRIGRARLEREVNGK
;
A
#
# COMPACT_ATOMS: atom_id res chain seq x y z
N MET A 1 46.70 -5.56 8.94
CA MET A 1 45.91 -4.32 8.85
C MET A 1 44.45 -4.73 8.77
N ALA A 2 43.68 -4.49 9.83
CA ALA A 2 42.27 -4.83 9.88
C ALA A 2 41.44 -3.69 9.28
N VAL A 3 40.62 -4.01 8.28
CA VAL A 3 39.62 -3.10 7.72
C VAL A 3 38.45 -3.04 8.71
N PRO A 4 37.99 -1.87 9.19
CA PRO A 4 36.85 -1.81 10.10
C PRO A 4 35.56 -2.07 9.32
N GLN A 5 34.79 -3.06 9.78
CA GLN A 5 33.43 -3.33 9.31
C GLN A 5 32.52 -2.18 9.71
N GLU A 6 31.99 -1.47 8.71
CA GLU A 6 31.02 -0.41 8.88
C GLU A 6 29.69 -1.00 9.37
N SER A 7 29.31 -0.57 10.57
CA SER A 7 28.09 -0.86 11.30
C SER A 7 26.83 -0.94 10.43
N LYS A 8 26.38 -2.15 10.11
CA LYS A 8 24.99 -2.39 9.71
C LYS A 8 24.08 -2.02 10.88
N ARG A 9 23.45 -0.87 10.78
CA ARG A 9 22.44 -0.36 11.72
C ARG A 9 21.36 -1.43 11.92
N LYS A 10 21.43 -2.10 13.07
CA LYS A 10 20.36 -2.94 13.61
C LYS A 10 19.29 -2.00 14.17
N GLY A 11 18.44 -1.49 13.28
CA GLY A 11 17.18 -0.84 13.61
C GLY A 11 16.06 -1.84 13.42
N THR A 12 15.19 -1.97 14.41
CA THR A 12 14.09 -2.94 14.51
C THR A 12 13.06 -2.75 13.39
N ASN A 13 13.26 -3.45 12.28
CA ASN A 13 12.35 -3.50 11.16
C ASN A 13 11.08 -4.26 11.55
N GLY A 14 9.91 -3.60 11.53
CA GLY A 14 8.73 -4.31 11.01
C GLY A 14 9.16 -4.93 9.69
N THR A 15 8.99 -6.25 9.54
CA THR A 15 9.56 -6.99 8.43
C THR A 15 9.13 -6.34 7.11
N ASP A 16 9.96 -6.34 6.08
CA ASP A 16 9.61 -5.66 4.81
C ASP A 16 8.25 -6.14 4.27
N ALA A 17 7.86 -7.39 4.56
CA ALA A 17 6.53 -7.92 4.30
C ALA A 17 5.40 -7.18 5.05
N GLN A 18 5.60 -6.83 6.33
CA GLN A 18 4.64 -6.00 7.08
C GLN A 18 4.55 -4.59 6.50
N ALA A 19 5.67 -4.01 6.07
CA ALA A 19 5.67 -2.71 5.41
C ALA A 19 4.94 -2.77 4.05
N GLU A 20 5.15 -3.82 3.25
CA GLU A 20 4.41 -4.01 1.99
C GLU A 20 2.91 -4.21 2.24
N ALA A 21 2.51 -4.94 3.28
CA ALA A 21 1.10 -5.09 3.66
C ALA A 21 0.47 -3.76 4.10
N GLU A 22 1.16 -2.99 4.96
CA GLU A 22 0.69 -1.65 5.38
C GLU A 22 0.56 -0.70 4.19
N PHE A 23 1.50 -0.74 3.24
CA PHE A 23 1.38 0.02 2.01
C PHE A 23 0.15 -0.41 1.21
N ALA A 24 -0.10 -1.72 1.08
CA ALA A 24 -1.22 -2.22 0.30
C ALA A 24 -2.57 -1.74 0.86
N ASP A 25 -2.76 -1.82 2.17
CA ASP A 25 -3.96 -1.37 2.86
C ASP A 25 -4.13 0.14 2.74
N PHE A 26 -3.05 0.89 3.00
CA PHE A 26 -3.03 2.35 2.81
C PHE A 26 -3.42 2.75 1.39
N TYR A 27 -2.77 2.14 0.41
CA TYR A 27 -2.98 2.45 -0.99
C TYR A 27 -4.43 2.21 -1.36
N LEU A 28 -4.99 1.05 -1.00
CA LEU A 28 -6.37 0.69 -1.34
C LEU A 28 -7.38 1.65 -0.71
N GLN A 29 -7.19 2.03 0.56
CA GLN A 29 -8.01 3.04 1.22
C GLN A 29 -7.94 4.39 0.49
N LYS A 30 -6.73 4.83 0.12
CA LYS A 30 -6.54 6.11 -0.58
C LYS A 30 -7.17 6.11 -1.95
N VAL A 31 -6.88 5.14 -2.81
CA VAL A 31 -7.44 5.13 -4.16
C VAL A 31 -8.96 5.00 -4.15
N THR A 32 -9.53 4.24 -3.20
CA THR A 32 -10.98 4.12 -3.08
C THR A 32 -11.63 5.45 -2.64
N ALA A 33 -10.97 6.21 -1.78
CA ALA A 33 -11.43 7.53 -1.37
C ALA A 33 -11.29 8.58 -2.49
N GLU A 34 -10.16 8.60 -3.21
CA GLU A 34 -9.94 9.56 -4.30
C GLU A 34 -10.84 9.28 -5.51
N PHE A 35 -11.20 8.00 -5.76
CA PHE A 35 -12.09 7.61 -6.86
C PHE A 35 -13.55 7.41 -6.42
N SER A 36 -13.97 7.91 -5.25
CA SER A 36 -15.33 7.68 -4.74
C SER A 36 -16.41 8.06 -5.75
N ASP A 37 -16.29 9.25 -6.34
CA ASP A 37 -17.28 9.78 -7.29
C ASP A 37 -17.35 8.95 -8.57
N ASP A 38 -16.21 8.43 -9.04
CA ASP A 38 -16.15 7.60 -10.24
C ASP A 38 -16.65 6.17 -9.97
N LEU A 39 -16.38 5.64 -8.77
CA LEU A 39 -16.95 4.36 -8.32
C LEU A 39 -18.47 4.44 -8.20
N ASP A 40 -19.01 5.56 -7.71
CA ASP A 40 -20.45 5.79 -7.63
C ASP A 40 -21.10 5.88 -9.04
N LYS A 41 -20.43 6.52 -10.00
CA LYS A 41 -20.87 6.54 -11.40
C LYS A 41 -20.86 5.14 -12.00
N LEU A 42 -19.78 4.38 -11.82
CA LEU A 42 -19.67 2.99 -12.29
C LEU A 42 -20.79 2.13 -11.69
N ARG A 43 -21.06 2.27 -10.39
CA ARG A 43 -22.11 1.54 -9.69
C ARG A 43 -23.52 1.90 -10.18
N SER A 44 -23.70 3.12 -10.64
CA SER A 44 -24.99 3.61 -11.17
C SER A 44 -25.20 3.28 -12.65
N ALA A 45 -24.20 2.70 -13.33
CA ALA A 45 -24.29 2.35 -14.73
C ALA A 45 -25.28 1.19 -14.96
N PRO A 46 -26.06 1.20 -16.06
CA PRO A 46 -27.10 0.20 -16.31
C PRO A 46 -26.57 -1.22 -16.54
N ASP A 47 -25.29 -1.35 -16.85
CA ASP A 47 -24.57 -2.60 -17.10
C ASP A 47 -23.74 -3.08 -15.90
N PHE A 48 -23.75 -2.35 -14.77
CA PHE A 48 -23.07 -2.76 -13.55
C PHE A 48 -23.67 -4.05 -12.99
N LYS A 49 -22.82 -5.03 -12.68
CA LYS A 49 -23.20 -6.33 -12.13
C LYS A 49 -22.43 -6.60 -10.86
N GLU A 50 -22.90 -7.54 -10.06
CA GLU A 50 -22.18 -8.00 -8.86
C GLU A 50 -20.77 -8.49 -9.21
N SER A 51 -20.61 -9.16 -10.36
CA SER A 51 -19.30 -9.58 -10.89
C SER A 51 -18.36 -8.41 -11.23
N SER A 52 -18.88 -7.20 -11.47
CA SER A 52 -18.06 -6.01 -11.72
C SER A 52 -17.28 -5.58 -10.48
N ILE A 53 -17.76 -5.91 -9.27
CA ILE A 53 -17.09 -5.58 -8.01
C ILE A 53 -15.71 -6.25 -7.95
N GLU A 54 -15.64 -7.55 -8.25
CA GLU A 54 -14.38 -8.29 -8.24
C GLU A 54 -13.36 -7.70 -9.22
N VAL A 55 -13.82 -7.32 -10.41
CA VAL A 55 -12.97 -6.69 -11.44
C VAL A 55 -12.43 -5.34 -10.95
N ILE A 56 -13.28 -4.50 -10.34
CA ILE A 56 -12.87 -3.19 -9.80
C ILE A 56 -11.86 -3.37 -8.66
N VAL A 57 -12.12 -4.28 -7.72
CA VAL A 57 -11.20 -4.54 -6.60
C VAL A 57 -9.84 -5.01 -7.12
N GLN A 58 -9.81 -5.94 -8.06
CA GLN A 58 -8.57 -6.42 -8.66
C GLN A 58 -7.82 -5.32 -9.42
N ALA A 59 -8.53 -4.49 -10.19
CA ALA A 59 -7.93 -3.39 -10.94
C ALA A 59 -7.33 -2.33 -10.00
N LEU A 60 -8.04 -1.96 -8.94
CA LEU A 60 -7.53 -1.03 -7.92
C LEU A 60 -6.28 -1.61 -7.27
N GLN A 61 -6.32 -2.85 -6.77
CA GLN A 61 -5.16 -3.53 -6.19
C GLN A 61 -3.97 -3.61 -7.15
N GLN A 62 -4.21 -3.91 -8.43
CA GLN A 62 -3.17 -4.00 -9.45
C GLN A 62 -2.40 -2.69 -9.64
N GLY A 63 -3.03 -1.53 -9.40
CA GLY A 63 -2.35 -0.23 -9.50
C GLY A 63 -1.18 -0.04 -8.53
N GLN A 64 -1.04 -0.88 -7.49
CA GLN A 64 0.16 -0.93 -6.64
C GLN A 64 1.43 -1.28 -7.44
N SER A 65 1.29 -1.99 -8.56
CA SER A 65 2.41 -2.35 -9.45
C SER A 65 3.03 -1.14 -10.15
N CYS A 66 2.37 0.02 -10.15
CA CYS A 66 2.94 1.29 -10.63
C CYS A 66 4.04 1.85 -9.72
N PHE A 67 4.24 1.27 -8.52
CA PHE A 67 5.25 1.70 -7.57
C PHE A 67 6.34 0.63 -7.44
N GLU A 68 7.60 1.06 -7.42
CA GLU A 68 8.73 0.18 -7.14
C GLU A 68 8.65 -0.40 -5.73
N LYS A 69 9.23 -1.60 -5.54
CA LYS A 69 9.14 -2.32 -4.28
C LYS A 69 9.72 -1.51 -3.12
N GLU A 70 10.84 -0.87 -3.35
CA GLU A 70 11.56 -0.03 -2.40
C GLU A 70 10.68 1.14 -1.92
N ASP A 71 9.91 1.75 -2.82
CA ASP A 71 8.99 2.83 -2.49
C ASP A 71 7.80 2.34 -1.66
N ARG A 72 7.22 1.19 -2.02
CA ARG A 72 6.15 0.58 -1.22
C ARG A 72 6.62 0.29 0.20
N ILE A 73 7.80 -0.32 0.36
CA ILE A 73 8.40 -0.60 1.69
C ILE A 73 8.65 0.70 2.46
N ARG A 74 9.23 1.72 1.82
CA ARG A 74 9.54 3.00 2.45
C ARG A 74 8.28 3.69 2.98
N ILE A 75 7.21 3.73 2.17
CA ILE A 75 5.94 4.34 2.56
C ILE A 75 5.27 3.53 3.67
N GLY A 76 5.20 2.20 3.52
CA GLY A 76 4.61 1.31 4.51
C GLY A 76 5.31 1.38 5.86
N ARG A 77 6.66 1.36 5.88
CA ARG A 77 7.44 1.51 7.12
C ARG A 77 7.17 2.85 7.79
N ALA A 78 7.17 3.95 7.03
CA ALA A 78 6.87 5.28 7.57
C ALA A 78 5.46 5.37 8.18
N ARG A 79 4.51 4.54 7.75
CA ARG A 79 3.17 4.47 8.33
C ARG A 79 3.10 3.62 9.58
N LEU A 80 3.71 2.45 9.57
CA LEU A 80 3.85 1.62 10.78
C LEU A 80 4.47 2.42 11.93
N GLU A 81 5.49 3.24 11.64
CA GLU A 81 6.11 4.13 12.62
C GLU A 81 5.16 5.22 13.17
N ARG A 82 4.27 5.76 12.32
CA ARG A 82 3.27 6.75 12.75
C ARG A 82 2.18 6.15 13.63
N GLU A 83 1.74 4.94 13.32
CA GLU A 83 0.73 4.24 14.14
C GLU A 83 1.27 3.83 15.51
N VAL A 84 2.57 3.51 15.59
CA VAL A 84 3.26 3.23 16.85
C VAL A 84 3.40 4.49 17.70
N ASN A 85 3.73 5.64 17.09
CA ASN A 85 3.91 6.91 17.82
C ASN A 85 2.59 7.67 18.11
N GLY A 86 1.47 7.26 17.52
CA GLY A 86 0.15 7.86 17.72
C GLY A 86 -0.67 7.24 18.85
N LYS A 87 -0.10 6.30 19.62
CA LYS A 87 -0.70 5.67 20.80
C LYS A 87 -0.10 6.19 22.09
#